data_AF-A0A260BHK2-F1
#
_entry.id   AF-A0A260BHK2-F1
#
_cell.length_a   1.000
_cell.length_b   1.000
_cell.length_c   1.000
_cell.angle_alpha   90.00
_cell.angle_beta   90.00
_cell.angle_gamma   90.00
#
_symmetry.space_group_name_H-M   'P 1'
#
loop_
_entity.id
_entity.type
_entity.pdbx_description
1 polymer ?
#
loop_
_entity_poly.entity_id
_entity_poly.type
_entity_poly.pdbx_seq_one_letter_code
_entity_poly.pdbx_strand_id
1 'polypeptide(L)'
;MSLTHEWNLLVTALSDVAPVTARTLRPCASTSAAKRAEAATVPWPDELREFFGLHDGQNEVGGAGLVVPAGRLLQVVEIPRRHSDMVEVMADIVAAEPDMYDGTYPEIVGNLVEAGIEAEDHLFLPGYVPIAAWDSNLMYCDTRSGEMRGSVLYRSDDGGHLGVPTWPSLEAFVRDVRLAVTDQISIGWHTATVDNGCWTGTSSNDRAAGQERRDGGTGSDAPPWRATPRNTLVLQFALAGVVRAMPSTRMRPTLVAGDPRRLSLIGRH
;
A
#
# COMPACT_ATOMS: atom_id res chain seq x y z
N MET A 1 21.41 -12.35 -9.01
CA MET A 1 20.58 -13.38 -9.66
C MET A 1 19.43 -12.62 -10.34
N SER A 2 18.45 -13.27 -10.99
CA SER A 2 17.29 -12.53 -11.53
C SER A 2 16.11 -12.59 -10.56
N LEU A 3 15.23 -11.58 -10.61
CA LEU A 3 14.01 -11.57 -9.82
C LEU A 3 13.14 -12.80 -10.09
N THR A 4 12.93 -13.17 -11.35
CA THR A 4 12.22 -14.41 -11.73
C THR A 4 12.81 -15.65 -11.05
N HIS A 5 14.13 -15.74 -10.94
CA HIS A 5 14.77 -16.88 -10.29
C HIS A 5 14.43 -16.95 -8.79
N GLU A 6 14.61 -15.83 -8.06
CA GLU A 6 14.30 -15.77 -6.63
C GLU A 6 12.80 -15.97 -6.36
N TRP A 7 11.92 -15.44 -7.22
CA TRP A 7 10.48 -15.65 -7.13
C TRP A 7 10.10 -17.13 -7.24
N ASN A 8 10.64 -17.85 -8.21
CA ASN A 8 10.35 -19.27 -8.38
C ASN A 8 10.84 -20.10 -7.19
N LEU A 9 12.00 -19.74 -6.62
CA LEU A 9 12.49 -20.37 -5.39
C LEU A 9 11.59 -20.06 -4.20
N LEU A 10 11.11 -18.82 -4.05
CA LEU A 10 10.16 -18.43 -3.00
C LEU A 10 8.86 -19.22 -3.10
N VAL A 11 8.25 -19.31 -4.30
CA VAL A 11 6.99 -20.05 -4.52
C VAL A 11 7.16 -21.54 -4.21
N THR A 12 8.32 -22.11 -4.55
CA THR A 12 8.65 -23.50 -4.21
C THR A 12 8.75 -23.68 -2.70
N ALA A 13 9.52 -22.83 -2.02
CA ALA A 13 9.67 -22.87 -0.56
C ALA A 13 8.32 -22.70 0.16
N LEU A 14 7.48 -21.77 -0.30
CA LEU A 14 6.13 -21.59 0.24
C LEU A 14 5.26 -22.83 0.01
N SER A 15 5.34 -23.47 -1.16
CA SER A 15 4.54 -24.67 -1.44
C SER A 15 4.92 -25.83 -0.51
N ASP A 16 6.19 -25.93 -0.13
CA ASP A 16 6.70 -26.96 0.76
C ASP A 16 6.39 -26.67 2.24
N VAL A 17 6.64 -25.43 2.67
CA VAL A 17 6.63 -25.05 4.09
C VAL A 17 5.29 -24.44 4.53
N ALA A 18 4.65 -23.67 3.65
CA ALA A 18 3.42 -22.94 3.93
C ALA A 18 2.38 -23.06 2.79
N PRO A 19 1.92 -24.29 2.46
CA PRO A 19 1.09 -24.55 1.28
C PRO A 19 -0.26 -23.82 1.29
N VAL A 20 -0.78 -23.46 2.48
CA VAL A 20 -2.01 -22.66 2.57
C VAL A 20 -1.75 -21.25 2.07
N THR A 21 -0.63 -20.64 2.47
CA THR A 21 -0.19 -19.33 1.97
C THR A 21 0.14 -19.38 0.50
N ALA A 22 0.87 -20.40 0.02
CA ALA A 22 1.21 -20.54 -1.40
C ALA A 22 -0.03 -20.50 -2.30
N ARG A 23 -1.13 -21.16 -1.90
CA ARG A 23 -2.40 -21.19 -2.67
C ARG A 23 -3.12 -19.83 -2.78
N THR A 24 -2.73 -18.84 -1.98
CA THR A 24 -3.32 -17.50 -2.06
C THR A 24 -2.66 -16.63 -3.12
N LEU A 25 -1.46 -16.99 -3.60
CA LEU A 25 -0.79 -16.29 -4.68
C LEU A 25 -1.62 -16.38 -5.96
N ARG A 26 -1.80 -15.24 -6.62
CA ARG A 26 -2.52 -15.17 -7.88
C ARG A 26 -1.55 -15.41 -9.04
N PRO A 27 -2.01 -16.03 -10.15
CA PRO A 27 -1.23 -16.09 -11.38
C PRO A 27 -0.80 -14.70 -11.86
N CYS A 28 0.13 -14.65 -12.81
CA CYS A 28 0.64 -13.40 -13.37
C CYS A 28 -0.46 -12.41 -13.79
N ALA A 29 -0.19 -11.11 -13.61
CA ALA A 29 -1.11 -10.08 -14.05
C ALA A 29 -1.19 -10.05 -15.58
N SER A 30 -2.37 -9.72 -16.12
CA SER A 30 -2.48 -9.50 -17.55
C SER A 30 -1.60 -8.30 -17.97
N THR A 31 -0.90 -8.42 -19.08
CA THR A 31 -0.07 -7.32 -19.63
C THR A 31 -0.87 -6.03 -19.79
N SER A 32 -2.16 -6.13 -20.12
CA SER A 32 -3.03 -4.95 -20.24
C SER A 32 -3.33 -4.27 -18.90
N ALA A 33 -3.47 -5.03 -17.82
CA ALA A 33 -3.70 -4.50 -16.49
C ALA A 33 -2.45 -3.79 -15.97
N ALA A 34 -1.27 -4.41 -16.11
CA ALA A 34 0.02 -3.81 -15.74
C ALA A 34 0.26 -2.49 -16.49
N LYS A 35 0.06 -2.47 -17.81
CA LYS A 35 0.21 -1.25 -18.62
C LYS A 35 -0.76 -0.14 -18.20
N ARG A 36 -2.01 -0.48 -17.85
CA ARG A 36 -2.97 0.51 -17.34
C ARG A 36 -2.57 1.05 -15.97
N ALA A 37 -2.08 0.19 -15.09
CA ALA A 37 -1.64 0.61 -13.76
C ALA A 37 -0.39 1.51 -13.83
N GLU A 38 0.58 1.15 -14.66
CA GLU A 38 1.76 1.99 -14.93
C GLU A 38 1.35 3.35 -15.52
N ALA A 39 0.48 3.35 -16.54
CA ALA A 39 0.01 4.60 -17.15
C ALA A 39 -0.78 5.51 -16.21
N ALA A 40 -1.44 4.94 -15.19
CA ALA A 40 -2.24 5.67 -14.21
C ALA A 40 -1.43 6.12 -12.98
N THR A 41 -0.18 5.70 -12.86
CA THR A 41 0.71 6.07 -11.74
C THR A 41 1.91 6.83 -12.28
N VAL A 42 3.03 6.14 -12.47
CA VAL A 42 4.32 6.67 -12.90
C VAL A 42 5.04 5.61 -13.73
N PRO A 43 6.05 5.96 -14.55
CA PRO A 43 6.83 4.95 -15.28
C PRO A 43 7.53 3.96 -14.34
N TRP A 44 7.26 2.67 -14.52
CA TRP A 44 7.80 1.63 -13.66
C TRP A 44 9.23 1.23 -14.08
N PRO A 45 10.12 0.88 -13.14
CA PRO A 45 11.37 0.21 -13.49
C PRO A 45 11.08 -1.18 -14.07
N ASP A 46 12.01 -1.70 -14.88
CA ASP A 46 11.86 -3.00 -15.55
C ASP A 46 11.58 -4.12 -14.55
N GLU A 47 12.26 -4.10 -13.40
CA GLU A 47 12.10 -5.08 -12.33
C GLU A 47 10.69 -5.06 -11.71
N LEU A 48 10.04 -3.90 -11.60
CA LEU A 48 8.64 -3.82 -11.11
C LEU A 48 7.64 -4.37 -12.14
N ARG A 49 7.90 -4.16 -13.44
CA ARG A 49 7.11 -4.80 -14.50
C ARG A 49 7.31 -6.31 -14.50
N GLU A 50 8.54 -6.79 -14.28
CA GLU A 50 8.85 -8.20 -14.12
C GLU A 50 8.11 -8.78 -12.91
N PHE A 51 8.15 -8.12 -11.76
CA PHE A 51 7.48 -8.54 -10.52
C PHE A 51 5.99 -8.82 -10.73
N PHE A 52 5.24 -7.87 -11.29
CA PHE A 52 3.82 -8.07 -11.61
C PHE A 52 3.58 -8.98 -12.83
N GLY A 53 4.62 -9.21 -13.65
CA GLY A 53 4.64 -10.25 -14.66
C GLY A 53 4.71 -11.66 -14.09
N LEU A 54 5.07 -11.83 -12.82
CA LEU A 54 5.18 -13.12 -12.13
C LEU A 54 3.94 -13.48 -11.32
N HIS A 55 3.21 -12.47 -10.80
CA HIS A 55 1.98 -12.66 -10.03
C HIS A 55 1.06 -11.43 -10.09
N ASP A 56 -0.23 -11.61 -9.80
CA ASP A 56 -1.22 -10.52 -9.67
C ASP A 56 -1.62 -10.34 -8.20
N GLY A 57 -0.64 -10.22 -7.32
CA GLY A 57 -0.87 -10.12 -5.88
C GLY A 57 -1.29 -11.43 -5.20
N GLN A 58 -1.99 -11.28 -4.08
CA GLN A 58 -2.47 -12.36 -3.22
C GLN A 58 -3.97 -12.21 -2.97
N ASN A 59 -4.71 -13.31 -2.86
CA ASN A 59 -6.11 -13.32 -2.45
C ASN A 59 -6.24 -13.17 -0.93
N GLU A 60 -7.21 -12.38 -0.47
CA GLU A 60 -7.55 -12.29 0.95
C GLU A 60 -8.33 -13.53 1.38
N VAL A 61 -7.62 -14.45 2.05
CA VAL A 61 -8.23 -15.66 2.63
C VAL A 61 -7.90 -15.66 4.11
N GLY A 62 -8.93 -15.55 4.95
CA GLY A 62 -8.79 -15.53 6.40
C GLY A 62 -8.01 -16.73 6.91
N GLY A 63 -6.98 -16.49 7.72
CA GLY A 63 -6.13 -17.53 8.30
C GLY A 63 -5.10 -18.14 7.35
N ALA A 64 -5.01 -17.71 6.09
CA ALA A 64 -4.06 -18.27 5.12
C ALA A 64 -2.65 -17.66 5.18
N GLY A 65 -2.43 -16.64 6.01
CA GLY A 65 -1.13 -15.97 6.12
C GLY A 65 -0.82 -14.99 4.99
N LEU A 66 0.31 -14.29 5.11
CA LEU A 66 0.75 -13.24 4.18
C LEU A 66 2.13 -13.58 3.65
N VAL A 67 2.35 -13.52 2.34
CA VAL A 67 3.64 -13.89 1.73
C VAL A 67 4.77 -12.97 2.17
N VAL A 68 4.49 -11.67 2.23
CA VAL A 68 5.48 -10.66 2.57
C VAL A 68 5.26 -10.12 3.99
N PRO A 69 6.31 -9.61 4.64
CA PRO A 69 6.18 -8.95 5.93
C PRO A 69 5.16 -7.83 5.84
N ALA A 70 4.31 -7.75 6.86
CA ALA A 70 3.49 -6.57 7.09
C ALA A 70 2.59 -6.17 5.90
N GLY A 71 2.11 -7.15 5.10
CA GLY A 71 1.07 -6.88 4.12
C GLY A 71 0.73 -7.98 3.13
N ARG A 72 -0.47 -7.84 2.57
CA ARG A 72 -0.89 -8.61 1.41
C ARG A 72 -0.28 -8.00 0.16
N LEU A 73 0.28 -8.83 -0.71
CA LEU A 73 0.67 -8.40 -2.06
C LEU A 73 -0.54 -7.86 -2.81
N LEU A 74 -0.42 -6.62 -3.29
CA LEU A 74 -1.50 -5.94 -4.00
C LEU A 74 -1.72 -6.55 -5.38
N GLN A 75 -2.97 -6.62 -5.80
CA GLN A 75 -3.31 -6.91 -7.19
C GLN A 75 -3.00 -5.67 -8.03
N VAL A 76 -2.64 -5.84 -9.29
CA VAL A 76 -2.23 -4.72 -10.14
C VAL A 76 -3.35 -3.68 -10.31
N VAL A 77 -4.60 -4.14 -10.34
CA VAL A 77 -5.78 -3.27 -10.47
C VAL A 77 -6.00 -2.34 -9.28
N GLU A 78 -5.42 -2.70 -8.13
CA GLU A 78 -5.57 -1.96 -6.88
C GLU A 78 -4.61 -0.77 -6.77
N ILE A 79 -3.51 -0.81 -7.52
CA ILE A 79 -2.38 0.12 -7.39
C ILE A 79 -2.78 1.56 -7.72
N PRO A 80 -3.47 1.86 -8.84
CA PRO A 80 -3.74 3.26 -9.21
C PRO A 80 -4.56 4.01 -8.18
N ARG A 81 -5.59 3.37 -7.64
CA ARG A 81 -6.45 4.01 -6.64
C ARG A 81 -5.70 4.24 -5.33
N ARG A 82 -4.96 3.24 -4.83
CA ARG A 82 -4.18 3.41 -3.60
C ARG A 82 -3.11 4.47 -3.77
N HIS A 83 -2.46 4.50 -4.94
CA HIS A 83 -1.47 5.52 -5.28
C HIS A 83 -2.08 6.92 -5.27
N SER A 84 -3.19 7.14 -5.97
CA SER A 84 -3.86 8.45 -5.99
C SER A 84 -4.35 8.87 -4.61
N ASP A 85 -5.00 7.96 -3.88
CA ASP A 85 -5.54 8.24 -2.55
C ASP A 85 -4.41 8.66 -1.59
N MET A 86 -3.24 7.99 -1.63
CA MET A 86 -2.09 8.36 -0.81
C MET A 86 -1.47 9.72 -1.19
N VAL A 87 -1.40 10.02 -2.49
CA VAL A 87 -0.90 11.32 -2.96
C VAL A 87 -1.82 12.45 -2.51
N GLU A 88 -3.15 12.26 -2.60
CA GLU A 88 -4.14 13.24 -2.15
C GLU A 88 -4.11 13.43 -0.64
N VAL A 89 -4.13 12.34 0.13
CA VAL A 89 -4.06 12.39 1.60
C VAL A 89 -2.80 13.10 2.06
N MET A 90 -1.65 12.83 1.44
CA MET A 90 -0.40 13.46 1.85
C MET A 90 -0.36 14.96 1.50
N ALA A 91 -0.95 15.36 0.37
CA ALA A 91 -1.11 16.77 0.04
C ALA A 91 -1.98 17.52 1.07
N ASP A 92 -3.08 16.89 1.52
CA ASP A 92 -3.96 17.45 2.54
C ASP A 92 -3.27 17.54 3.90
N ILE A 93 -2.49 16.52 4.30
CA ILE A 93 -1.71 16.53 5.55
C ILE A 93 -0.70 17.67 5.55
N VAL A 94 0.11 17.79 4.50
CA VAL A 94 1.12 18.86 4.40
C VAL A 94 0.47 20.25 4.42
N ALA A 95 -0.68 20.41 3.77
CA ALA A 95 -1.41 21.68 3.78
C ALA A 95 -2.03 22.01 5.16
N ALA A 96 -2.39 21.00 5.95
CA ALA A 96 -2.97 21.17 7.27
C ALA A 96 -1.92 21.44 8.37
N GLU A 97 -0.67 21.03 8.17
CA GLU A 97 0.40 21.06 9.17
C GLU A 97 1.61 21.92 8.70
N PRO A 98 1.43 23.23 8.44
CA PRO A 98 2.49 24.10 7.90
C PRO A 98 3.66 24.33 8.87
N ASP A 99 3.49 24.02 10.16
CA ASP A 99 4.55 24.11 11.17
C ASP A 99 5.47 22.86 11.15
N MET A 100 5.01 21.74 10.58
CA MET A 100 5.80 20.50 10.48
C MET A 100 6.56 20.38 9.15
N TYR A 101 6.06 21.00 8.07
CA TYR A 101 6.62 20.84 6.74
C TYR A 101 7.14 22.17 6.17
N ASP A 102 8.39 22.17 5.71
CA ASP A 102 8.97 23.34 5.03
C ASP A 102 8.56 23.38 3.55
N GLY A 103 7.44 24.04 3.28
CA GLY A 103 6.91 24.29 1.94
C GLY A 103 5.64 23.49 1.62
N THR A 104 5.12 23.71 0.41
CA THR A 104 3.95 22.99 -0.09
C THR A 104 4.32 21.57 -0.54
N TYR A 105 3.35 20.66 -0.54
CA TYR A 105 3.59 19.28 -0.98
C TYR A 105 4.22 19.19 -2.40
N PRO A 106 3.79 19.97 -3.41
CA PRO A 106 4.48 20.00 -4.71
C PRO A 106 5.94 20.48 -4.65
N GLU A 107 6.28 21.44 -3.78
CA GLU A 107 7.66 21.93 -3.62
C GLU A 107 8.54 20.85 -2.97
N ILE A 108 8.04 20.19 -1.93
CA ILE A 108 8.74 19.09 -1.26
C ILE A 108 8.97 17.92 -2.23
N VAL A 109 7.94 17.51 -2.97
CA VAL A 109 8.07 16.48 -4.02
C VAL A 109 9.08 16.90 -5.08
N GLY A 110 9.10 18.19 -5.46
CA GLY A 110 10.06 18.75 -6.42
C GLY A 110 11.51 18.73 -5.94
N ASN A 111 11.75 18.71 -4.63
CA ASN A 111 13.08 18.60 -4.04
C ASN A 111 13.54 17.15 -3.85
N LEU A 112 12.59 16.20 -3.72
CA LEU A 112 12.85 14.80 -3.44
C LEU A 112 12.80 13.95 -4.73
N VAL A 113 13.58 14.32 -5.73
CA VAL A 113 13.58 13.69 -7.08
C VAL A 113 14.42 12.42 -7.20
N GLU A 114 15.33 12.18 -6.27
CA GLU A 114 16.21 11.02 -6.29
C GLU A 114 15.69 9.91 -5.37
N ALA A 115 15.68 8.68 -5.88
CA ALA A 115 15.30 7.49 -5.15
C ALA A 115 16.25 7.22 -3.99
N GLY A 116 15.75 6.62 -2.92
CA GLY A 116 16.55 6.32 -1.72
C GLY A 116 16.91 7.54 -0.85
N ILE A 117 16.69 8.76 -1.33
CA ILE A 117 16.62 9.92 -0.43
C ILE A 117 15.32 9.82 0.35
N GLU A 118 15.46 9.68 1.66
CA GLU A 118 14.34 9.62 2.58
C GLU A 118 13.62 10.96 2.61
N ALA A 119 12.31 10.94 2.38
CA ALA A 119 11.46 12.07 2.70
C ALA A 119 11.37 12.16 4.24
N GLU A 120 11.71 13.33 4.78
CA GLU A 120 11.47 13.68 6.19
C GLU A 120 9.98 13.41 6.55
N ASP A 121 9.72 13.01 7.80
CA ASP A 121 8.39 12.96 8.43
C ASP A 121 7.23 12.43 7.57
N HIS A 122 7.31 11.14 7.25
CA HIS A 122 6.14 10.31 6.90
C HIS A 122 5.51 10.58 5.54
N LEU A 123 6.18 11.36 4.69
CA LEU A 123 5.66 11.68 3.36
C LEU A 123 5.63 10.47 2.42
N PHE A 124 4.45 10.24 1.84
CA PHE A 124 4.30 9.46 0.63
C PHE A 124 4.67 10.35 -0.56
N LEU A 125 5.49 9.85 -1.50
CA LEU A 125 5.85 10.59 -2.70
C LEU A 125 5.14 9.99 -3.92
N PRO A 126 4.76 10.79 -4.93
CA PRO A 126 4.14 10.26 -6.16
C PRO A 126 5.01 9.23 -6.91
N GLY A 127 6.33 9.23 -6.69
CA GLY A 127 7.24 8.23 -7.23
C GLY A 127 7.22 6.88 -6.51
N TYR A 128 6.43 6.71 -5.45
CA TYR A 128 6.30 5.45 -4.72
C TYR A 128 5.13 4.64 -5.28
N VAL A 129 5.39 3.43 -5.77
CA VAL A 129 4.34 2.53 -6.28
C VAL A 129 4.07 1.45 -5.23
N PRO A 130 2.85 1.37 -4.64
CA PRO A 130 2.57 0.39 -3.60
C PRO A 130 2.56 -1.03 -4.17
N ILE A 131 3.22 -1.96 -3.48
CA ILE A 131 3.35 -3.37 -3.85
C ILE A 131 2.69 -4.32 -2.83
N ALA A 132 2.58 -3.90 -1.57
CA ALA A 132 1.88 -4.63 -0.53
C ALA A 132 1.20 -3.68 0.46
N ALA A 133 0.13 -4.13 1.11
CA ALA A 133 -0.61 -3.34 2.07
C ALA A 133 -1.03 -4.14 3.30
N TRP A 134 -0.97 -3.50 4.47
CA TRP A 134 -1.58 -3.97 5.71
C TRP A 134 -2.25 -2.83 6.43
N ASP A 135 -3.58 -2.86 6.44
CA ASP A 135 -4.38 -1.75 6.95
C ASP A 135 -4.00 -0.46 6.19
N SER A 136 -3.55 0.56 6.91
CA SER A 136 -3.03 1.84 6.45
C SER A 136 -1.54 1.81 6.06
N ASN A 137 -0.81 0.74 6.37
CA ASN A 137 0.62 0.61 6.10
C ASN A 137 0.87 0.07 4.69
N LEU A 138 1.90 0.62 4.02
CA LEU A 138 2.22 0.25 2.65
C LEU A 138 3.71 -0.11 2.51
N MET A 139 3.96 -1.17 1.76
CA MET A 139 5.25 -1.38 1.11
C MET A 139 5.18 -0.83 -0.30
N TYR A 140 6.23 -0.16 -0.74
CA TYR A 140 6.28 0.45 -2.05
C TYR A 140 7.65 0.29 -2.71
N CYS A 141 7.62 0.30 -4.04
CA CYS A 141 8.80 0.40 -4.88
C CYS A 141 9.04 1.87 -5.22
N ASP A 142 10.25 2.36 -4.99
CA ASP A 142 10.66 3.72 -5.33
C ASP A 142 11.02 3.81 -6.82
N THR A 143 10.18 4.48 -7.61
CA THR A 143 10.36 4.64 -9.06
C THR A 143 10.93 6.00 -9.43
N ARG A 144 11.48 6.76 -8.48
CA ARG A 144 12.21 8.00 -8.77
C ARG A 144 13.51 7.72 -9.51
N SER A 145 14.18 8.73 -10.04
CA SER A 145 15.49 8.56 -10.70
C SER A 145 16.61 8.31 -9.68
N GLY A 146 17.78 7.82 -10.09
CA GLY A 146 18.94 7.63 -9.20
C GLY A 146 19.33 6.17 -9.01
N GLU A 147 20.39 5.94 -8.24
CA GLU A 147 20.98 4.60 -8.04
C GLU A 147 20.04 3.64 -7.30
N MET A 148 19.18 4.18 -6.44
CA MET A 148 18.20 3.42 -5.67
C MET A 148 16.84 3.25 -6.38
N ARG A 149 16.75 3.59 -7.68
CA ARG A 149 15.54 3.36 -8.47
C ARG A 149 15.20 1.87 -8.51
N GLY A 150 14.02 1.50 -8.05
CA GLY A 150 13.56 0.11 -7.92
C GLY A 150 13.70 -0.46 -6.51
N SER A 151 14.28 0.29 -5.58
CA SER A 151 14.36 -0.09 -4.16
C SER A 151 12.96 -0.30 -3.56
N VAL A 152 12.89 -1.16 -2.56
CA VAL A 152 11.67 -1.46 -1.81
C VAL A 152 11.80 -0.89 -0.41
N LEU A 153 10.78 -0.16 0.01
CA LEU A 153 10.69 0.44 1.32
C LEU A 153 9.35 0.08 1.94
N TYR A 154 9.33 -0.01 3.26
CA TYR A 154 8.09 -0.07 4.03
C TYR A 154 7.90 1.28 4.72
N ARG A 155 6.66 1.76 4.77
CA ARG A 155 6.27 2.81 5.72
C ARG A 155 5.05 2.41 6.51
N SER A 156 5.14 2.68 7.80
CA SER A 156 3.98 2.66 8.66
C SER A 156 3.19 3.96 8.57
N ASP A 157 1.90 3.86 8.84
CA ASP A 157 0.99 5.00 8.96
C ASP A 157 1.25 5.85 10.21
N ASP A 158 1.79 5.23 11.26
CA ASP A 158 2.19 5.88 12.52
C ASP A 158 3.56 6.58 12.44
N GLY A 159 4.23 6.50 11.29
CA GLY A 159 5.45 7.24 11.02
C GLY A 159 6.74 6.66 11.60
N GLY A 160 6.70 5.50 12.26
CA GLY A 160 7.89 4.81 12.75
C GLY A 160 8.83 4.32 11.63
N HIS A 161 9.86 5.09 11.31
CA HIS A 161 10.89 4.73 10.32
C HIS A 161 12.15 4.08 10.95
N LEU A 162 12.24 4.03 12.27
CA LEU A 162 13.44 3.52 12.94
C LEU A 162 13.54 2.00 12.83
N GLY A 163 14.43 1.52 11.95
CA GLY A 163 14.80 0.11 11.83
C GLY A 163 14.06 -0.69 10.75
N VAL A 164 13.38 -0.01 9.83
CA VAL A 164 12.71 -0.64 8.68
C VAL A 164 13.74 -1.13 7.67
N PRO A 165 13.67 -2.38 7.18
CA PRO A 165 14.51 -2.81 6.09
C PRO A 165 14.19 -2.03 4.80
N THR A 166 15.20 -1.37 4.25
CA THR A 166 15.21 -0.89 2.87
C THR A 166 15.95 -1.90 2.01
N TRP A 167 15.30 -2.44 0.99
CA TRP A 167 15.95 -3.32 0.03
C TRP A 167 16.38 -2.53 -1.20
N PRO A 168 17.61 -2.75 -1.71
CA PRO A 168 18.10 -2.02 -2.89
C PRO A 168 17.36 -2.39 -4.18
N SER A 169 16.62 -3.50 -4.21
CA SER A 169 15.87 -3.99 -5.37
C SER A 169 14.73 -4.93 -4.97
N LEU A 170 13.82 -5.23 -5.90
CA LEU A 170 12.79 -6.26 -5.69
C LEU A 170 13.40 -7.67 -5.62
N GLU A 171 14.47 -7.95 -6.36
CA GLU A 171 15.22 -9.20 -6.24
C GLU A 171 15.73 -9.40 -4.81
N ALA A 172 16.37 -8.38 -4.23
CA ALA A 172 16.89 -8.45 -2.87
C ALA A 172 15.76 -8.66 -1.85
N PHE A 173 14.64 -7.95 -2.03
CA PHE A 173 13.46 -8.14 -1.21
C PHE A 173 12.90 -9.57 -1.29
N VAL A 174 12.67 -10.08 -2.49
CA VAL A 174 12.11 -11.44 -2.69
C VAL A 174 13.07 -12.52 -2.17
N ARG A 175 14.38 -12.33 -2.36
CA ARG A 175 15.40 -13.21 -1.80
C ARG A 175 15.33 -13.25 -0.27
N ASP A 176 15.24 -12.10 0.38
CA ASP A 176 15.18 -12.04 1.84
C ASP A 176 13.86 -12.64 2.37
N VAL A 177 12.74 -12.41 1.68
CA VAL A 177 11.46 -13.08 2.00
C VAL A 177 11.60 -14.59 1.90
N ARG A 178 12.26 -15.09 0.85
CA ARG A 178 12.55 -16.52 0.69
C ARG A 178 13.41 -17.05 1.84
N LEU A 179 14.51 -16.38 2.17
CA LEU A 179 15.38 -16.79 3.27
C LEU A 179 14.62 -16.81 4.60
N ALA A 180 13.76 -15.83 4.84
CA ALA A 180 12.86 -15.87 5.99
C ALA A 180 11.99 -17.13 5.98
N VAL A 181 11.30 -17.43 4.87
CA VAL A 181 10.45 -18.62 4.72
C VAL A 181 11.22 -19.93 4.96
N THR A 182 12.39 -20.07 4.34
CA THR A 182 13.20 -21.30 4.40
C THR A 182 13.87 -21.49 5.74
N ASP A 183 14.51 -20.46 6.28
CA ASP A 183 15.36 -20.55 7.46
C ASP A 183 14.62 -20.18 8.76
N GLN A 184 13.35 -19.78 8.64
CA GLN A 184 12.50 -19.30 9.74
C GLN A 184 13.15 -18.16 10.54
N ILE A 185 13.86 -17.30 9.81
CA ILE A 185 14.52 -16.11 10.36
C ILE A 185 13.62 -14.87 10.26
N SER A 186 13.98 -13.82 10.99
CA SER A 186 13.27 -12.55 10.91
C SER A 186 13.67 -11.78 9.65
N ILE A 187 12.72 -11.04 9.10
CA ILE A 187 12.92 -10.10 8.00
C ILE A 187 12.42 -8.73 8.46
N GLY A 188 13.36 -7.81 8.69
CA GLY A 188 13.07 -6.59 9.46
C GLY A 188 12.59 -6.92 10.88
N TRP A 189 11.51 -6.28 11.32
CA TRP A 189 10.83 -6.55 12.59
C TRP A 189 9.90 -7.77 12.57
N HIS A 190 9.73 -8.40 11.41
CA HIS A 190 8.77 -9.49 11.27
C HIS A 190 9.49 -10.82 11.51
N THR A 191 9.30 -11.39 12.70
CA THR A 191 9.68 -12.79 12.95
C THR A 191 8.56 -13.67 12.44
N ALA A 192 8.83 -14.36 11.35
CA ALA A 192 7.84 -15.22 10.77
C ALA A 192 7.87 -16.63 11.37
N THR A 193 6.67 -17.21 11.47
CA THR A 193 6.39 -18.50 12.05
C THR A 193 5.44 -19.25 11.13
N VAL A 194 5.71 -20.55 10.96
CA VAL A 194 4.81 -21.44 10.23
C VAL A 194 3.89 -22.11 11.24
N ASP A 195 2.59 -21.91 11.10
CA ASP A 195 1.58 -22.60 11.89
C ASP A 195 0.51 -23.20 10.97
N ASN A 196 0.21 -24.48 11.10
CA ASN A 196 -0.76 -25.23 10.30
C ASN A 196 -0.61 -25.05 8.77
N GLY A 197 0.63 -24.91 8.29
CA GLY A 197 0.92 -24.67 6.87
C GLY A 197 0.64 -23.24 6.39
N CYS A 198 0.49 -22.30 7.31
CA CYS A 198 0.35 -20.87 7.07
C CYS A 198 1.61 -20.15 7.52
N TRP A 199 2.14 -19.31 6.62
CA TRP A 199 3.20 -18.36 6.92
C TRP A 199 2.57 -17.13 7.58
N THR A 200 2.84 -16.97 8.86
CA THR A 200 2.37 -15.84 9.67
C THR A 200 3.57 -15.14 10.28
N GLY A 201 3.42 -13.91 10.74
CA GLY A 201 4.42 -13.35 11.64
C GLY A 201 3.81 -12.74 12.86
N THR A 202 4.64 -12.69 13.89
CA THR A 202 4.40 -11.87 15.07
C THR A 202 5.30 -10.67 14.97
N SER A 203 4.74 -9.46 15.12
CA SER A 203 5.57 -8.31 15.40
C SER A 203 6.16 -8.44 16.81
N SER A 204 7.27 -7.76 17.09
CA SER A 204 7.81 -7.65 18.46
C SER A 204 6.77 -7.10 19.45
N ASN A 205 5.85 -6.26 18.98
CA ASN A 205 4.72 -5.75 19.77
C ASN A 205 3.71 -6.84 20.15
N ASP A 206 3.46 -7.82 19.26
CA ASP A 206 2.53 -8.92 19.53
C ASP A 206 3.07 -9.92 20.56
N ARG A 207 4.40 -10.12 20.62
CA ARG A 207 5.04 -10.99 21.61
C ARG A 207 4.88 -10.46 23.03
N ALA A 208 5.00 -9.15 23.24
CA ALA A 208 4.81 -8.54 24.55
C ALA A 208 3.37 -8.72 25.06
N ALA A 209 2.37 -8.53 24.19
CA ALA A 209 0.96 -8.72 24.51
C ALA A 209 0.57 -10.20 24.74
N GLY A 210 1.24 -11.13 24.04
CA GLY A 210 1.04 -12.56 24.21
C GLY A 210 1.65 -13.12 25.51
N GLN A 211 2.78 -12.55 25.95
CA GLN A 211 3.45 -12.93 27.20
C GLN A 211 2.63 -12.53 28.44
N GLU A 212 2.08 -11.30 28.48
CA GLU A 212 1.22 -10.82 29.58
C GLU A 212 -0.10 -11.61 29.72
N ARG A 213 -0.62 -12.20 28.63
CA ARG A 213 -1.82 -13.05 28.69
C ARG A 213 -1.54 -14.45 29.24
N ARG A 214 -0.30 -14.93 29.14
CA ARG A 214 0.11 -16.22 29.71
C ARG A 214 0.54 -16.09 31.17
N ASP A 215 1.16 -14.96 31.51
CA ASP A 215 1.62 -14.68 32.86
C ASP A 215 0.58 -13.88 33.63
N GLY A 216 -0.54 -14.54 33.96
CA GLY A 216 -1.50 -14.05 34.95
C GLY A 216 -0.83 -13.93 36.32
N GLY A 217 -0.17 -12.80 36.57
CA GLY A 217 0.54 -12.50 37.81
C GLY A 217 0.26 -11.06 38.25
N THR A 218 -0.56 -10.91 39.28
CA THR A 218 -0.79 -9.65 39.99
C THR A 218 0.52 -9.13 40.57
N GLY A 219 1.06 -8.05 40.01
CA GLY A 219 2.28 -7.42 40.51
C GLY A 219 2.43 -6.00 39.97
N SER A 220 1.91 -5.04 40.74
CA SER A 220 2.22 -3.62 40.62
C SER A 220 3.73 -3.41 40.73
N ASP A 221 4.39 -3.07 39.62
CA ASP A 221 5.57 -2.19 39.55
C ASP A 221 6.02 -2.07 38.08
N ALA A 222 5.49 -1.07 37.36
CA ALA A 222 5.92 -0.75 36.00
C ALA A 222 7.11 0.24 36.02
N PRO A 223 8.15 0.05 35.19
CA PRO A 223 9.32 0.92 35.14
C PRO A 223 9.02 2.33 34.54
N PRO A 224 9.85 3.34 34.87
CA PRO A 224 9.53 4.78 34.81
C PRO A 224 9.41 5.40 33.39
N TRP A 225 9.45 4.61 32.32
CA TRP A 225 9.18 5.12 30.97
C TRP A 225 7.69 5.11 30.60
N ARG A 226 6.80 4.58 31.47
CA ARG A 226 5.33 4.64 31.30
C ARG A 226 4.67 5.94 31.80
N ALA A 227 5.38 7.06 31.74
CA ALA A 227 4.82 8.38 32.04
C ALA A 227 5.09 9.36 30.90
N THR A 228 4.31 9.24 29.83
CA THR A 228 4.09 10.33 28.87
C THR A 228 2.59 10.40 28.55
N PRO A 229 2.05 11.63 28.37
CA PRO A 229 0.62 11.84 28.34
C PRO A 229 0.00 11.25 27.07
N ARG A 230 -1.17 10.62 27.26
CA ARG A 230 -2.07 10.21 26.18
C ARG A 230 -2.48 11.42 25.34
N ASN A 231 -1.72 11.74 24.31
CA ASN A 231 -2.23 12.43 23.14
C ASN A 231 -2.48 11.38 22.07
N THR A 232 -3.58 10.65 22.26
CA THR A 232 -4.15 9.78 21.25
C THR A 232 -4.88 10.67 20.25
N LEU A 233 -4.19 11.13 19.21
CA LEU A 233 -4.84 11.54 17.97
C LEU A 233 -5.16 10.26 17.20
N VAL A 234 -6.33 9.71 17.50
CA VAL A 234 -6.97 8.68 16.68
C VAL A 234 -7.30 9.34 15.34
N LEU A 235 -6.47 9.14 14.30
CA LEU A 235 -6.86 9.40 12.92
C LEU A 235 -7.80 8.27 12.47
N GLN A 236 -9.03 8.31 12.98
CA GLN A 236 -10.17 7.67 12.33
C GLN A 236 -10.66 8.64 11.27
N PHE A 237 -10.19 8.51 10.03
CA PHE A 237 -10.94 9.02 8.88
C PHE A 237 -11.57 7.89 8.10
N ALA A 238 -12.89 8.02 8.00
CA ALA A 238 -13.81 7.05 7.49
C ALA A 238 -13.68 6.88 5.97
N LEU A 239 -13.51 5.64 5.53
CA LEU A 239 -13.83 5.18 4.17
C LEU A 239 -15.36 5.09 3.93
N ALA A 240 -16.14 6.00 4.50
CA ALA A 240 -17.60 6.03 4.39
C ALA A 240 -18.11 7.40 3.93
N GLY A 241 -18.46 7.48 2.63
CA GLY A 241 -19.55 8.33 2.17
C GLY A 241 -19.19 9.73 1.67
N VAL A 242 -18.80 9.84 0.39
CA VAL A 242 -19.07 11.05 -0.41
C VAL A 242 -20.17 10.72 -1.42
N VAL A 243 -21.41 10.62 -0.94
CA VAL A 243 -22.59 10.89 -1.76
C VAL A 243 -22.86 12.38 -1.60
N ARG A 244 -22.39 13.17 -2.57
CA ARG A 244 -22.67 14.61 -2.60
C ARG A 244 -24.15 14.78 -2.99
N ALA A 245 -25.00 15.04 -2.01
CA ALA A 245 -26.38 15.48 -2.23
C ALA A 245 -26.36 16.83 -2.97
N MET A 246 -26.87 16.86 -4.20
CA MET A 246 -27.17 18.12 -4.89
C MET A 246 -28.41 18.78 -4.27
N PRO A 247 -28.45 20.12 -4.12
CA PRO A 247 -29.67 20.81 -3.75
C PRO A 247 -30.67 20.76 -4.91
N SER A 248 -31.85 20.17 -4.67
CA SER A 248 -32.96 20.16 -5.60
C SER A 248 -33.58 21.55 -5.71
N THR A 249 -33.21 22.31 -6.74
CA THR A 249 -33.95 23.52 -7.10
C THR A 249 -35.18 23.10 -7.90
N ARG A 250 -36.35 23.14 -7.26
CA ARG A 250 -37.66 22.98 -7.90
C ARG A 250 -37.84 24.06 -8.98
N MET A 251 -37.74 23.69 -10.27
CA MET A 251 -38.38 24.47 -11.33
C MET A 251 -39.84 24.00 -11.46
N ARG A 252 -40.77 24.91 -11.19
CA ARG A 252 -42.18 24.77 -11.57
C ARG A 252 -42.29 24.92 -13.10
N PRO A 253 -43.08 24.09 -13.79
CA PRO A 253 -43.41 24.33 -15.19
C PRO A 253 -44.51 25.39 -15.28
N THR A 254 -44.20 26.53 -15.90
CA THR A 254 -45.21 27.47 -16.38
C THR A 254 -45.72 26.97 -17.73
N LEU A 255 -46.92 26.40 -17.73
CA LEU A 255 -47.73 26.24 -18.95
C LEU A 255 -48.05 27.64 -19.51
N VAL A 256 -47.68 27.89 -20.76
CA VAL A 256 -48.38 28.85 -21.62
C VAL A 256 -48.77 28.12 -22.89
N ALA A 257 -50.07 28.12 -23.15
CA ALA A 257 -50.73 27.46 -24.26
C ALA A 257 -50.69 28.30 -25.55
N GLY A 258 -50.59 27.59 -26.69
CA GLY A 258 -51.28 27.92 -27.94
C GLY A 258 -50.57 28.83 -28.95
N ASP A 259 -50.21 28.29 -30.12
CA ASP A 259 -51.05 28.36 -31.34
C ASP A 259 -50.40 27.52 -32.49
N PRO A 260 -51.11 26.54 -33.09
CA PRO A 260 -50.60 25.71 -34.17
C PRO A 260 -51.10 26.18 -35.54
N ARG A 261 -50.29 26.94 -36.30
CA ARG A 261 -50.51 27.13 -37.75
C ARG A 261 -49.22 27.37 -38.53
N ARG A 262 -48.73 26.34 -39.22
CA ARG A 262 -48.43 26.35 -40.68
C ARG A 262 -47.71 25.05 -41.10
N LEU A 263 -48.50 24.15 -41.65
CA LEU A 263 -48.10 23.18 -42.67
C LEU A 263 -48.14 23.88 -44.03
N SER A 264 -47.10 23.67 -44.85
CA SER A 264 -47.09 23.50 -46.33
C SER A 264 -45.78 24.07 -46.91
N LEU A 265 -44.83 23.23 -47.36
CA LEU A 265 -44.71 22.63 -48.70
C LEU A 265 -44.08 23.55 -49.76
N ILE A 266 -43.37 22.91 -50.70
CA ILE A 266 -42.70 23.40 -51.92
C ILE A 266 -41.23 23.83 -51.66
N GLY A 267 -40.18 23.30 -52.30
CA GLY A 267 -40.05 22.52 -53.53
C GLY A 267 -39.21 23.28 -54.56
N ARG A 268 -37.97 22.80 -54.80
CA ARG A 268 -37.07 23.02 -55.98
C ARG A 268 -36.94 24.44 -56.58
N HIS A 269 -35.71 24.96 -56.56
CA HIS A 269 -34.84 25.11 -57.73
C HIS A 269 -33.38 25.29 -57.31
#